data_AF-A0A183C3I3-F1
#
_entry.id   AF-A0A183C3I3-F1
#
_cell.length_a   1.000
_cell.length_b   1.000
_cell.length_c   1.000
_cell.angle_alpha   90.00
_cell.angle_beta   90.00
_cell.angle_gamma   90.00
#
_symmetry.space_group_name_H-M   'P 1'
#
loop_
_entity.id
_entity.type
_entity.pdbx_description
1 polymer ?
#
loop_
_entity_poly.entity_id
_entity_poly.type
_entity_poly.pdbx_seq_one_letter_code
_entity_poly.pdbx_strand_id
1 'polypeptide(L)'
;MRLLLFLVGLFVVGVYKLADYRNRQKAEESRKLMLLVERITDIIYDSGSSGVAEPHVRDMIMPPTKRSGADAKRWQEAALFINNEDSRIRTEIRLIDGTECNVWIWVGAGKQHWQGTGN
;
A
#
# COMPACT_ATOMS: atom_id res chain seq x y z
N MET A 1 5.87 -16.55 -50.40
CA MET A 1 5.09 -17.35 -49.43
C MET A 1 5.90 -17.76 -48.20
N ARG A 2 7.04 -18.47 -48.33
CA ARG A 2 7.84 -18.91 -47.16
C ARG A 2 8.36 -17.76 -46.28
N LEU A 3 8.88 -16.68 -46.86
CA LEU A 3 9.37 -15.51 -46.11
C LEU A 3 8.25 -14.80 -45.31
N LEU A 4 7.05 -14.69 -45.88
CA LEU A 4 5.89 -14.06 -45.25
C LEU A 4 5.48 -14.82 -43.98
N LEU A 5 5.46 -16.15 -44.02
CA LEU A 5 5.14 -16.97 -42.85
C LEU A 5 6.15 -16.79 -41.71
N PHE A 6 7.45 -16.67 -42.03
CA PHE A 6 8.47 -16.38 -41.04
C PHE A 6 8.29 -14.99 -40.40
N LEU A 7 8.00 -13.96 -41.19
CA LEU A 7 7.77 -12.60 -40.68
C LEU A 7 6.52 -12.54 -39.77
N VAL A 8 5.44 -13.23 -40.14
CA VAL A 8 4.24 -13.34 -39.31
C VAL A 8 4.56 -14.05 -37.99
N GLY A 9 5.32 -15.16 -38.04
CA GLY A 9 5.75 -15.87 -36.84
C GLY A 9 6.54 -14.98 -35.87
N LEU A 10 7.51 -14.21 -36.38
CA LEU A 10 8.28 -13.26 -35.58
C LEU A 10 7.41 -12.16 -34.96
N PHE A 11 6.46 -11.62 -35.74
CA PHE A 11 5.53 -10.61 -35.25
C PHE A 11 4.65 -11.13 -34.11
N VAL A 12 4.07 -12.33 -34.26
CA VAL A 12 3.24 -12.95 -33.22
C VAL A 12 4.04 -13.18 -31.94
N VAL A 13 5.27 -13.70 -32.05
CA VAL A 13 6.16 -13.89 -30.90
C VAL A 13 6.50 -12.56 -30.22
N GLY A 14 6.76 -11.51 -31.01
CA GLY A 14 7.04 -10.17 -30.50
C GLY A 14 5.85 -9.59 -29.71
N VAL A 15 4.65 -9.67 -30.26
CA VAL A 15 3.41 -9.23 -29.59
C VAL A 15 3.16 -10.02 -28.31
N TYR A 16 3.32 -11.35 -28.35
CA TYR A 16 3.15 -12.21 -27.18
C TYR A 16 4.12 -11.85 -26.07
N LYS A 17 5.42 -11.69 -26.39
CA LYS A 17 6.46 -11.31 -25.42
C LYS A 17 6.19 -9.93 -24.81
N LEU A 18 5.72 -8.97 -25.60
CA LEU A 18 5.36 -7.64 -25.10
C LEU A 18 4.16 -7.69 -24.16
N ALA A 19 3.12 -8.46 -24.49
CA ALA A 19 1.95 -8.64 -23.65
C ALA A 19 2.32 -9.31 -22.31
N ASP A 20 3.11 -10.38 -22.36
CA ASP A 20 3.61 -11.08 -21.16
C ASP A 20 4.44 -10.15 -20.28
N TYR A 21 5.36 -9.38 -20.87
CA TYR A 21 6.16 -8.40 -20.13
C TYR A 21 5.30 -7.33 -19.44
N ARG A 22 4.29 -6.81 -20.12
CA ARG A 22 3.36 -5.81 -19.54
C ARG A 22 2.52 -6.41 -18.42
N ASN A 23 2.09 -7.66 -18.55
CA ASN A 23 1.35 -8.34 -17.49
C ASN A 23 2.22 -8.59 -16.25
N ARG A 24 3.48 -9.01 -16.44
CA ARG A 24 4.44 -9.17 -15.34
C ARG A 24 4.68 -7.86 -14.61
N GLN A 25 4.92 -6.77 -15.33
CA GLN A 25 5.11 -5.44 -14.74
C GLN A 25 3.88 -5.00 -13.92
N LYS A 26 2.67 -5.20 -14.44
CA LYS A 26 1.43 -4.90 -13.69
C LYS A 26 1.32 -5.75 -12.42
N ALA A 27 1.59 -7.05 -12.52
CA ALA A 27 1.55 -7.96 -11.37
C ALA A 27 2.58 -7.58 -10.30
N GLU A 28 3.78 -7.16 -10.70
CA GLU A 28 4.82 -6.67 -9.80
C GLU A 28 4.39 -5.38 -9.08
N GLU A 29 3.80 -4.42 -9.79
CA GLU A 29 3.30 -3.19 -9.18
C GLU A 29 2.15 -3.45 -8.20
N SER A 30 1.18 -4.30 -8.58
CA SER A 30 0.11 -4.72 -7.66
C SER A 30 0.67 -5.44 -6.43
N ARG A 31 1.69 -6.29 -6.58
CA ARG A 31 2.35 -6.95 -5.46
C ARG A 31 3.03 -5.95 -4.53
N LYS A 32 3.76 -4.97 -5.08
CA LYS A 32 4.39 -3.92 -4.27
C LYS A 32 3.36 -3.07 -3.52
N LEU A 33 2.21 -2.78 -4.14
CA LEU A 33 1.12 -2.08 -3.50
C LEU A 33 0.55 -2.89 -2.32
N MET A 34 0.26 -4.17 -2.51
CA MET A 34 -0.27 -5.03 -1.44
C MET A 34 0.72 -5.20 -0.29
N LEU A 35 2.01 -5.39 -0.58
CA LEU A 35 3.05 -5.42 0.46
C LEU A 35 3.15 -4.11 1.25
N LEU A 36 2.92 -2.97 0.58
CA LEU A 36 2.89 -1.67 1.25
C LEU A 36 1.66 -1.54 2.15
N VAL A 37 0.49 -1.97 1.66
CA VAL A 37 -0.75 -2.01 2.44
C VAL A 37 -0.57 -2.88 3.68
N GLU A 38 -0.06 -4.11 3.52
CA GLU A 38 0.23 -5.02 4.65
C GLU A 38 1.14 -4.37 5.68
N ARG A 39 2.24 -3.73 5.24
CA ARG A 39 3.17 -3.03 6.14
C ARG A 39 2.50 -1.86 6.88
N ILE A 40 1.62 -1.10 6.22
CA ILE A 40 0.85 -0.04 6.86
C ILE A 40 -0.11 -0.63 7.89
N THR A 41 -0.84 -1.69 7.52
CA THR A 41 -1.78 -2.39 8.40
C THR A 41 -1.08 -2.94 9.64
N ASP A 42 0.12 -3.49 9.53
CA ASP A 42 0.90 -3.99 10.68
C ASP A 42 1.21 -2.86 11.68
N ILE A 43 1.61 -1.68 11.20
CA ILE A 43 1.88 -0.51 12.05
C ILE A 43 0.60 -0.05 12.76
N ILE A 44 -0.53 -0.02 12.04
CA ILE A 44 -1.82 0.37 12.62
C ILE A 44 -2.28 -0.67 13.65
N TYR A 45 -2.12 -1.96 13.35
CA TYR A 45 -2.47 -3.06 14.27
C TYR A 45 -1.68 -3.00 15.57
N ASP A 46 -0.38 -2.71 15.48
CA ASP A 46 0.50 -2.54 16.63
C ASP A 46 0.13 -1.30 17.47
N SER A 47 -0.42 -0.25 16.86
CA SER A 47 -0.99 0.90 17.58
C SER A 47 -2.31 0.58 18.32
N GLY A 48 -3.00 -0.48 17.90
CA GLY A 48 -4.30 -0.88 18.44
C GLY A 48 -5.31 0.25 18.49
N SER A 49 -5.96 0.44 19.64
CA SER A 49 -7.05 1.41 19.80
C SER A 49 -6.59 2.85 20.03
N SER A 50 -5.30 3.09 20.31
CA SER A 50 -4.79 4.48 20.39
C SER A 50 -4.77 5.14 19.01
N GLY A 51 -4.57 4.32 17.98
CA GLY A 51 -4.39 4.74 16.59
C GLY A 51 -3.02 5.36 16.34
N VAL A 52 -2.76 5.64 15.07
CA VAL A 52 -1.52 6.25 14.58
C VAL A 52 -1.82 7.28 13.49
N ALA A 53 -1.13 8.42 13.53
CA ALA A 53 -1.33 9.49 12.55
C ALA A 53 -0.79 9.07 11.17
N GLU A 54 -1.58 9.24 10.11
CA GLU A 54 -1.19 8.94 8.72
C GLU A 54 0.15 9.61 8.33
N PRO A 55 0.40 10.91 8.64
CA PRO A 55 1.69 11.53 8.35
C PRO A 55 2.85 10.85 9.08
N HIS A 56 2.63 10.34 10.29
CA HIS A 56 3.66 9.63 11.05
C HIS A 56 4.00 8.28 10.40
N VAL A 57 2.99 7.51 9.99
CA VAL A 57 3.18 6.24 9.27
C VAL A 57 3.92 6.48 7.94
N ARG A 58 3.54 7.53 7.21
CA ARG A 58 4.24 7.93 5.98
C ARG A 58 5.71 8.16 6.24
N ASP A 59 6.05 8.86 7.31
CA ASP A 59 7.42 9.26 7.60
C ASP A 59 8.27 8.06 8.07
N MET A 60 7.65 7.05 8.70
CA MET A 60 8.30 5.77 9.03
C MET A 60 8.62 4.92 7.80
N ILE A 61 7.76 4.93 6.77
CA ILE A 61 7.90 4.08 5.59
C ILE A 61 8.66 4.78 4.45
N MET A 62 8.39 6.07 4.27
CA MET A 62 8.83 6.89 3.14
C MET A 62 9.65 8.07 3.65
N PRO A 63 10.99 7.90 3.79
CA PRO A 63 11.87 9.01 4.12
C PRO A 63 11.78 10.10 3.03
N PRO A 64 12.20 11.35 3.32
CA PRO A 64 12.05 12.48 2.39
C PRO A 64 12.57 12.22 0.97
N THR A 65 13.64 11.43 0.83
CA THR A 65 14.24 11.04 -0.45
C THR A 65 13.34 10.20 -1.35
N LYS A 66 12.30 9.56 -0.79
CA LYS A 66 11.34 8.69 -1.49
C LYS A 66 9.96 9.33 -1.69
N ARG A 67 9.79 10.60 -1.32
CA ARG A 67 8.50 11.34 -1.43
C ARG A 67 8.17 11.82 -2.84
N SER A 68 8.77 11.24 -3.88
CA SER A 68 8.52 11.61 -5.28
C SER A 68 8.43 10.39 -6.19
N GLY A 69 7.93 10.59 -7.41
CA GLY A 69 7.87 9.55 -8.43
C GLY A 69 6.94 8.39 -8.09
N ALA A 70 7.38 7.17 -8.41
CA ALA A 70 6.56 5.96 -8.29
C ALA A 70 6.21 5.59 -6.84
N ASP A 71 7.11 5.85 -5.89
CA ASP A 71 6.89 5.53 -4.49
C ASP A 71 5.79 6.42 -3.88
N ALA A 72 5.81 7.73 -4.17
CA ALA A 72 4.75 8.65 -3.74
C ALA A 72 3.38 8.28 -4.32
N LYS A 73 3.33 7.88 -5.59
CA LYS A 73 2.09 7.39 -6.21
C LYS A 73 1.59 6.12 -5.52
N ARG A 74 2.46 5.14 -5.26
CA ARG A 74 2.10 3.90 -4.58
C ARG A 74 1.61 4.16 -3.15
N TRP A 75 2.22 5.12 -2.45
CA TRP A 75 1.73 5.56 -1.14
C TRP A 75 0.32 6.13 -1.21
N GLN A 76 0.05 7.02 -2.16
CA GLN A 76 -1.29 7.60 -2.34
C GLN A 76 -2.33 6.51 -2.62
N GLU A 77 -2.02 5.55 -3.49
CA GLU A 77 -2.89 4.41 -3.78
C GLU A 77 -3.13 3.54 -2.54
N ALA A 78 -2.09 3.25 -1.75
CA ALA A 78 -2.21 2.48 -0.51
C ALA A 78 -3.04 3.23 0.55
N ALA A 79 -2.76 4.52 0.78
CA ALA A 79 -3.51 5.34 1.73
C ALA A 79 -4.99 5.47 1.32
N LEU A 80 -5.27 5.62 0.03
CA LEU A 80 -6.65 5.63 -0.49
C LEU A 80 -7.36 4.30 -0.23
N PHE A 81 -6.69 3.16 -0.46
CA PHE A 81 -7.23 1.84 -0.16
C PHE A 81 -7.52 1.68 1.34
N ILE A 82 -6.59 2.07 2.22
CA ILE A 82 -6.79 2.01 3.67
C ILE A 82 -8.00 2.84 4.09
N ASN A 83 -8.14 4.06 3.56
CA ASN A 83 -9.21 4.97 3.96
C ASN A 83 -10.60 4.56 3.44
N ASN A 84 -10.68 3.92 2.27
CA ASN A 84 -11.95 3.67 1.60
C ASN A 84 -12.38 2.20 1.60
N GLU A 85 -11.43 1.27 1.63
CA GLU A 85 -11.70 -0.16 1.36
C GLU A 85 -11.38 -1.07 2.55
N ASP A 86 -10.46 -0.70 3.45
CA ASP A 86 -10.08 -1.56 4.58
C ASP A 86 -10.97 -1.36 5.82
N SER A 87 -12.01 -2.20 5.94
CA SER A 87 -12.98 -2.14 7.04
C SER A 87 -12.41 -2.43 8.43
N ARG A 88 -11.19 -2.95 8.54
CA ARG A 88 -10.53 -3.21 9.83
C ARG A 88 -9.97 -1.94 10.46
N ILE A 89 -9.89 -0.86 9.68
CA ILE A 89 -9.28 0.40 10.06
C ILE A 89 -10.35 1.49 10.00
N ARG A 90 -10.44 2.28 11.06
CA ARG A 90 -11.26 3.50 11.12
C ARG A 90 -10.35 4.71 10.97
N THR A 91 -10.72 5.62 10.07
CA THR A 91 -10.03 6.90 9.90
C THR A 91 -10.79 8.00 10.63
N GLU A 92 -10.09 8.75 11.48
CA GLU A 92 -10.61 9.92 12.18
C GLU A 92 -9.75 11.14 11.90
N ILE A 93 -10.36 12.32 11.81
CA ILE A 93 -9.61 13.58 11.81
C ILE A 93 -9.38 13.99 13.27
N ARG A 94 -8.12 14.20 13.65
CA ARG A 94 -7.73 14.72 14.98
C ARG A 94 -6.79 15.92 14.84
N LEU A 95 -6.92 16.85 15.78
CA LEU A 95 -5.99 17.97 15.91
C LEU A 95 -4.75 17.52 16.68
N ILE A 96 -3.59 17.44 16.01
CA ILE A 96 -2.30 17.13 16.62
C ILE A 96 -1.39 18.34 16.39
N ASP A 97 -0.85 18.91 17.48
CA ASP A 97 0.01 20.10 17.44
C ASP A 97 -0.58 21.28 16.63
N GLY A 98 -1.89 21.48 16.73
CA GLY A 98 -2.61 22.55 16.03
C GLY A 98 -2.87 22.27 14.55
N THR A 99 -2.57 21.07 14.05
CA THR A 99 -2.83 20.66 12.66
C THR A 99 -3.82 19.50 12.63
N GLU A 100 -4.86 19.62 11.80
CA GLU A 100 -5.78 18.52 11.55
C GLU A 100 -5.09 17.44 10.73
N CYS A 101 -5.16 16.20 11.22
CA CYS A 101 -4.56 15.05 10.55
C CYS A 101 -5.45 13.83 10.63
N ASN A 102 -5.35 12.97 9.62
CA ASN A 102 -5.96 11.66 9.64
C ASN A 102 -5.22 10.77 10.63
N VAL A 103 -5.98 10.08 11.47
CA VAL A 103 -5.51 9.07 12.41
C VAL A 103 -6.19 7.76 12.07
N TRP A 104 -5.38 6.74 11.81
CA TRP A 104 -5.83 5.38 11.52
C TRP A 104 -5.89 4.58 12.81
N ILE A 105 -7.03 3.95 13.06
CA ILE A 105 -7.33 3.24 14.31
C ILE A 105 -7.77 1.83 13.96
N TRP A 106 -7.19 0.83 14.62
CA TRP A 106 -7.64 -0.54 14.47
C TRP A 106 -9.01 -0.74 15.14
N VAL A 107 -9.99 -1.26 14.40
CA VAL A 107 -11.37 -1.42 14.88
C VAL A 107 -11.53 -2.63 15.81
N GLY A 108 -10.67 -3.64 15.68
CA GLY A 108 -10.69 -4.82 16.55
C GLY A 108 -9.99 -4.62 17.89
N ALA A 109 -9.91 -5.69 18.69
CA ALA A 109 -8.89 -5.77 19.73
C ALA A 109 -7.52 -5.80 19.01
N GLY A 110 -6.83 -4.65 18.98
CA GLY A 110 -5.45 -4.58 18.50
C GLY A 110 -4.53 -5.40 19.39
N LYS A 111 -3.22 -5.19 19.28
CA LYS A 111 -2.26 -5.84 20.19
C LYS A 111 -2.55 -5.40 21.63
N GLN A 112 -3.23 -6.26 22.40
CA GLN A 112 -3.48 -5.99 23.82
C GLN A 112 -2.16 -6.16 24.57
N HIS A 113 -1.59 -5.07 25.06
CA HIS A 113 -0.54 -5.16 26.08
C HIS A 113 -1.25 -5.56 27.37
N TRP A 114 -1.09 -6.81 27.81
CA TRP A 114 -1.60 -7.30 29.09
C TRP A 114 -1.08 -6.41 30.23
N GLN A 115 -1.89 -5.46 30.68
CA GLN A 115 -1.72 -4.82 31.99
C GLN A 115 -2.53 -5.68 32.95
N GLY A 116 -1.83 -6.52 33.74
CA GLY A 116 -2.47 -7.48 34.63
C GLY A 116 -3.60 -6.84 35.44
N THR A 117 -4.77 -7.48 35.46
CA THR A 117 -5.87 -7.10 36.33
C THR A 117 -5.38 -7.18 37.78
N GLY A 118 -5.17 -6.02 38.40
CA GLY A 118 -4.89 -5.90 39.82
C GLY A 118 -6.08 -6.44 40.62
N ASN A 119 -5.79 -7.44 41.44
CA ASN A 119 -6.68 -7.98 42.47
C ASN A 119 -6.59 -7.11 43.73
#